data_AF-A0A1V4EEN6-F1
#
_entry.id   AF-A0A1V4EEN6-F1
#
_cell.length_a   1.000
_cell.length_b   1.000
_cell.length_c   1.000
_cell.angle_alpha   90.00
_cell.angle_beta   90.00
_cell.angle_gamma   90.00
#
_symmetry.space_group_name_H-M   'P 1'
#
loop_
_entity.id
_entity.type
_entity.pdbx_description
1 polymer ?
#
loop_
_entity_poly.entity_id
_entity_poly.type
_entity_poly.pdbx_seq_one_letter_code
_entity_poly.pdbx_strand_id
1 'polypeptide(L)'
;MAGLVAAYGMNESTGTTVADSSGQNNTGAARDTSWATGRHGGALSFNGTSSWVTIPHAPSLRLTNALTLSAWVRPAALGTVWRSVLMKEHAEAGGGYGLYAATEYSAPAGWLQTAEEGGALTGSSQLPLNQWSHLAFTYDGGMATVYVNGAQVSQAPIAGEVIDDGGALRIGGNAFWGEFFSGLIDEVRVYNRAQSAAEIQADMNTPIPTAPTPTSAERRTASTGGAPGIAKLAVSSDEGASGATELTVWVSDPRGVRRRSRWRWRASRPSRRSPDCRRTNGRRRRSWPGPAR
;
A
#
# COMPACT_ATOMS: atom_id res chain seq x y z
N MET A 1 0.39 -13.19 -13.94
CA MET A 1 -0.57 -12.35 -14.69
C MET A 1 0.13 -11.08 -15.08
N ALA A 2 0.21 -10.74 -16.38
CA ALA A 2 0.95 -9.56 -16.82
C ALA A 2 0.25 -8.27 -16.37
N GLY A 3 1.02 -7.35 -15.79
CA GLY A 3 0.56 -6.02 -15.38
C GLY A 3 -0.19 -5.95 -14.04
N LEU A 4 -0.25 -7.03 -13.25
CA LEU A 4 -0.81 -7.00 -11.90
C LEU A 4 0.12 -6.21 -10.97
N VAL A 5 -0.41 -5.19 -10.31
CA VAL A 5 0.33 -4.25 -9.46
C VAL A 5 0.00 -4.41 -7.98
N ALA A 6 -1.24 -4.74 -7.65
CA ALA A 6 -1.66 -5.02 -6.29
C ALA A 6 -2.81 -6.02 -6.29
N ALA A 7 -2.80 -6.94 -5.32
CA ALA A 7 -3.83 -7.97 -5.16
C ALA A 7 -4.09 -8.23 -3.68
N TYR A 8 -5.30 -7.90 -3.19
CA TYR A 8 -5.71 -8.07 -1.80
C TYR A 8 -6.90 -9.02 -1.70
N GLY A 9 -6.63 -10.28 -1.34
CA GLY A 9 -7.66 -11.30 -1.12
C GLY A 9 -8.33 -11.24 0.26
N MET A 10 -7.81 -10.42 1.19
CA MET A 10 -8.42 -10.19 2.51
C MET A 10 -8.69 -11.46 3.34
N ASN A 11 -7.74 -12.41 3.29
CA ASN A 11 -7.84 -13.74 3.89
C ASN A 11 -7.05 -13.90 5.21
N GLU A 12 -6.51 -12.82 5.77
CA GLU A 12 -5.63 -12.85 6.96
C GLU A 12 -6.39 -13.16 8.25
N SER A 13 -7.69 -12.88 8.31
CA SER A 13 -8.63 -13.16 9.41
C SER A 13 -8.35 -12.49 10.76
N THR A 14 -7.16 -11.93 10.98
CA THR A 14 -6.74 -11.26 12.22
C THR A 14 -5.73 -10.15 11.95
N GLY A 15 -5.52 -9.27 12.94
CA GLY A 15 -4.59 -8.15 12.84
C GLY A 15 -5.09 -7.03 11.93
N THR A 16 -4.18 -6.12 11.57
CA THR A 16 -4.47 -4.93 10.74
C THR A 16 -3.69 -4.92 9.44
N THR A 17 -2.91 -5.96 9.15
CA THR A 17 -2.14 -6.06 7.90
C THR A 17 -3.03 -6.63 6.80
N VAL A 18 -2.99 -6.00 5.62
CA VAL A 18 -3.64 -6.50 4.40
C VAL A 18 -2.53 -6.80 3.39
N ALA A 19 -2.26 -8.07 3.17
CA ALA A 19 -1.12 -8.52 2.39
C ALA A 19 -1.37 -8.35 0.89
N ASP A 20 -0.33 -7.91 0.19
CA ASP A 20 -0.33 -7.83 -1.26
C ASP A 20 0.22 -9.13 -1.87
N SER A 21 -0.64 -9.82 -2.63
CA SER A 21 -0.32 -11.09 -3.31
C SER A 21 0.19 -10.91 -4.74
N SER A 22 0.36 -9.66 -5.21
CA SER A 22 0.86 -9.37 -6.57
C SER A 22 2.36 -9.62 -6.75
N GLY A 23 3.11 -9.66 -5.65
CA GLY A 23 4.58 -9.70 -5.64
C GLY A 23 5.25 -8.32 -5.60
N GLN A 24 4.48 -7.22 -5.61
CA GLN A 24 5.01 -5.85 -5.62
C GLN A 24 5.22 -5.26 -4.21
N ASN A 25 4.85 -6.01 -3.16
CA ASN A 25 5.00 -5.62 -1.75
C ASN A 25 4.22 -4.33 -1.37
N ASN A 26 3.09 -4.07 -2.02
CA ASN A 26 2.20 -2.96 -1.70
C ASN A 26 1.32 -3.27 -0.47
N THR A 27 1.92 -3.68 0.64
CA THR A 27 1.17 -4.12 1.84
C THR A 27 0.38 -2.96 2.46
N GLY A 28 -0.87 -3.23 2.80
CA GLY A 28 -1.78 -2.27 3.42
C GLY A 28 -1.87 -2.39 4.95
N ALA A 29 -2.26 -1.29 5.58
CA ALA A 29 -2.60 -1.20 7.00
C ALA A 29 -4.06 -0.75 7.17
N ALA A 30 -4.89 -1.64 7.73
CA ALA A 30 -6.29 -1.43 7.98
C ALA A 30 -6.52 -0.62 9.27
N ARG A 31 -7.51 0.27 9.23
CA ARG A 31 -7.95 1.13 10.32
C ARG A 31 -9.45 0.97 10.49
N ASP A 32 -9.89 0.77 11.74
CA ASP A 32 -11.31 0.70 12.11
C ASP A 32 -12.13 -0.32 11.30
N THR A 33 -11.48 -1.35 10.76
CA THR A 33 -12.11 -2.47 10.02
C THR A 33 -12.24 -3.70 10.92
N SER A 34 -13.12 -4.61 10.54
CA SER A 34 -13.14 -5.97 11.10
C SER A 34 -13.13 -7.02 10.00
N TRP A 35 -12.59 -8.20 10.30
CA TRP A 35 -12.61 -9.34 9.39
C TRP A 35 -14.00 -9.99 9.37
N ALA A 36 -14.45 -10.42 8.19
CA ALA A 36 -15.73 -11.07 7.96
C ALA A 36 -15.61 -12.20 6.94
N THR A 37 -16.67 -12.98 6.76
CA THR A 37 -16.77 -13.95 5.66
C THR A 37 -16.99 -13.21 4.33
N GLY A 38 -16.10 -13.48 3.37
CA GLY A 38 -16.05 -12.82 2.08
C GLY A 38 -16.78 -13.53 0.96
N ARG A 39 -16.52 -13.08 -0.27
CA ARG A 39 -16.92 -13.76 -1.51
C ARG A 39 -16.07 -15.01 -1.69
N HIS A 40 -14.78 -14.90 -1.39
CA HIS A 40 -13.81 -15.99 -1.49
C HIS A 40 -12.99 -16.12 -0.21
N GLY A 41 -13.58 -16.75 0.82
CA GLY A 41 -12.93 -16.93 2.12
C GLY A 41 -13.22 -15.77 3.06
N GLY A 42 -12.27 -14.87 3.24
CA GLY A 42 -12.34 -13.68 4.09
C GLY A 42 -12.71 -12.41 3.33
N ALA A 43 -13.10 -11.37 4.06
CA ALA A 43 -13.31 -10.01 3.58
C ALA A 43 -13.03 -9.01 4.70
N LEU A 44 -12.88 -7.74 4.35
CA LEU A 44 -12.88 -6.64 5.32
C LEU A 44 -14.24 -5.95 5.36
N SER A 45 -14.71 -5.68 6.57
CA SER A 45 -15.89 -4.90 6.88
C SER A 45 -15.53 -3.45 7.15
N PHE A 46 -16.26 -2.54 6.51
CA PHE A 46 -16.11 -1.09 6.60
C PHE A 46 -17.37 -0.46 7.17
N ASN A 47 -17.19 0.47 8.12
CA ASN A 47 -18.27 1.02 8.94
C ASN A 47 -19.02 2.20 8.29
N GLY A 48 -18.55 2.74 7.16
CA GLY A 48 -19.17 3.89 6.50
C GLY A 48 -18.87 5.26 7.12
N THR A 49 -17.92 5.36 8.06
CA THR A 49 -17.58 6.61 8.77
C THR A 49 -16.09 6.84 9.03
N SER A 50 -15.30 5.80 9.26
CA SER A 50 -13.87 5.93 9.60
C SER A 50 -12.98 4.80 9.10
N SER A 51 -13.56 3.68 8.63
CA SER A 51 -12.81 2.53 8.16
C SER A 51 -12.13 2.79 6.82
N TRP A 52 -10.84 2.47 6.72
CA TRP A 52 -10.15 2.30 5.43
C TRP A 52 -8.89 1.43 5.59
N VAL A 53 -8.35 0.97 4.48
CA VAL A 53 -6.98 0.44 4.39
C VAL A 53 -6.08 1.50 3.79
N THR A 54 -4.89 1.67 4.35
CA THR A 54 -3.86 2.58 3.85
C THR A 54 -2.74 1.78 3.21
N ILE A 55 -2.50 1.99 1.93
CA ILE A 55 -1.35 1.45 1.21
C ILE A 55 -0.43 2.63 0.89
N PRO A 56 0.78 2.67 1.48
CA PRO A 56 1.75 3.73 1.19
C PRO A 56 2.06 3.79 -0.30
N HIS A 57 2.36 4.99 -0.80
CA HIS A 57 2.78 5.14 -2.18
C HIS A 57 4.02 4.29 -2.49
N ALA A 58 4.02 3.71 -3.68
CA ALA A 58 5.14 3.03 -4.29
C ALA A 58 5.19 3.35 -5.79
N PRO A 59 6.37 3.31 -6.43
CA PRO A 59 6.47 3.53 -7.87
C PRO A 59 5.58 2.61 -8.71
N SER A 60 5.31 1.39 -8.24
CA SER A 60 4.40 0.46 -8.93
C SER A 60 2.95 0.95 -8.98
N LEU A 61 2.54 1.79 -8.03
CA LEU A 61 1.21 2.38 -7.93
C LEU A 61 1.07 3.68 -8.72
N ARG A 62 2.11 4.13 -9.43
CA ARG A 62 2.04 5.26 -10.35
C ARG A 62 1.56 4.77 -11.71
N LEU A 63 0.24 4.77 -11.88
CA LEU A 63 -0.43 4.36 -13.12
C LEU A 63 -0.73 5.60 -13.95
N THR A 64 -0.02 5.81 -15.07
CA THR A 64 -0.16 7.04 -15.88
C THR A 64 -0.93 6.81 -17.18
N ASN A 65 -0.67 5.69 -17.87
CA ASN A 65 -1.12 5.52 -19.26
C ASN A 65 -2.34 4.61 -19.39
N ALA A 66 -2.46 3.62 -18.50
CA ALA A 66 -3.54 2.67 -18.51
C ALA A 66 -3.68 2.03 -17.12
N LEU A 67 -4.89 1.60 -16.79
CA LEU A 67 -5.17 0.93 -15.53
C LEU A 67 -6.39 0.01 -15.61
N THR A 68 -6.46 -0.92 -14.66
CA THR A 68 -7.71 -1.59 -14.28
C THR A 68 -7.79 -1.65 -12.76
N LEU A 69 -8.92 -1.24 -12.21
CA LEU A 69 -9.25 -1.37 -10.79
C LEU A 69 -10.41 -2.35 -10.70
N SER A 70 -10.37 -3.32 -9.80
CA SER A 70 -11.52 -4.19 -9.56
C SER A 70 -11.63 -4.64 -8.11
N ALA A 71 -12.85 -4.98 -7.70
CA ALA A 71 -13.14 -5.50 -6.36
C ALA A 71 -14.50 -6.21 -6.36
N TRP A 72 -14.65 -7.20 -5.48
CA TRP A 72 -15.97 -7.65 -5.03
C TRP A 72 -16.44 -6.75 -3.88
N VAL A 73 -17.68 -6.28 -3.95
CA VAL A 73 -18.29 -5.43 -2.91
C VAL A 73 -19.65 -5.97 -2.50
N ARG A 74 -19.97 -5.83 -1.22
CA ARG A 74 -21.29 -6.14 -0.64
C ARG A 74 -21.74 -4.95 0.21
N PRO A 75 -22.35 -3.92 -0.39
CA PRO A 75 -22.67 -2.70 0.32
C PRO A 75 -23.81 -2.93 1.32
N ALA A 76 -23.64 -2.46 2.56
CA ALA A 76 -24.70 -2.42 3.57
C ALA A 76 -25.54 -1.13 3.43
N ALA A 77 -24.91 -0.05 2.98
CA ALA A 77 -25.55 1.22 2.67
C ALA A 77 -24.83 1.92 1.50
N LEU A 78 -25.61 2.54 0.61
CA LEU A 78 -25.11 3.35 -0.49
C LEU A 78 -25.55 4.80 -0.28
N GLY A 79 -26.86 5.06 -0.46
CA GLY A 79 -27.44 6.40 -0.45
C GLY A 79 -27.07 7.20 -1.69
N THR A 80 -27.51 8.46 -1.75
CA THR A 80 -27.12 9.45 -2.77
C THR A 80 -25.84 10.17 -2.35
N VAL A 81 -24.80 9.40 -2.04
CA VAL A 81 -23.50 9.89 -1.57
C VAL A 81 -22.38 9.05 -2.18
N TRP A 82 -21.20 9.63 -2.24
CA TRP A 82 -20.01 8.94 -2.73
C TRP A 82 -19.53 7.87 -1.73
N ARG A 83 -19.29 6.66 -2.25
CA ARG A 83 -18.83 5.49 -1.48
C ARG A 83 -17.57 4.92 -2.11
N SER A 84 -16.40 5.33 -1.61
CA SER A 84 -15.11 4.95 -2.19
C SER A 84 -14.77 3.49 -1.88
N VAL A 85 -14.60 2.67 -2.92
CA VAL A 85 -14.12 1.28 -2.80
C VAL A 85 -12.60 1.27 -2.81
N LEU A 86 -12.00 2.02 -3.72
CA LEU A 86 -10.57 2.19 -3.88
C LEU A 86 -10.30 3.60 -4.39
N MET A 87 -9.29 4.29 -3.86
CA MET A 87 -8.88 5.59 -4.40
C MET A 87 -7.39 5.82 -4.24
N LYS A 88 -6.72 6.23 -5.31
CA LYS A 88 -5.37 6.77 -5.25
C LYS A 88 -5.45 8.27 -5.00
N GLU A 89 -5.00 8.69 -3.83
CA GLU A 89 -5.06 10.08 -3.39
C GLU A 89 -4.12 10.97 -4.22
N HIS A 90 -4.55 12.22 -4.40
CA HIS A 90 -3.79 13.32 -5.01
C HIS A 90 -4.07 14.61 -4.23
N ALA A 91 -3.05 15.35 -3.82
CA ALA A 91 -3.17 16.46 -2.88
C ALA A 91 -4.04 17.62 -3.40
N GLU A 92 -3.93 17.95 -4.68
CA GLU A 92 -4.65 19.09 -5.27
C GLU A 92 -6.00 18.71 -5.86
N ALA A 93 -6.12 17.47 -6.36
CA ALA A 93 -7.30 16.98 -7.08
C ALA A 93 -8.18 16.05 -6.22
N GLY A 94 -7.76 15.77 -4.98
CA GLY A 94 -8.30 14.75 -4.09
C GLY A 94 -7.95 13.32 -4.52
N GLY A 95 -8.13 12.96 -5.79
CA GLY A 95 -7.81 11.62 -6.31
C GLY A 95 -7.34 11.61 -7.76
N GLY A 96 -6.32 10.80 -8.05
CA GLY A 96 -5.81 10.55 -9.41
C GLY A 96 -6.65 9.49 -10.15
N TYR A 97 -6.94 8.37 -9.48
CA TYR A 97 -7.84 7.34 -9.99
C TYR A 97 -8.62 6.68 -8.85
N GLY A 98 -9.81 6.15 -9.12
CA GLY A 98 -10.63 5.51 -8.11
C GLY A 98 -11.76 4.65 -8.64
N LEU A 99 -12.31 3.83 -7.75
CA LEU A 99 -13.47 2.97 -7.96
C LEU A 99 -14.48 3.23 -6.85
N TYR A 100 -15.74 3.40 -7.23
CA TYR A 100 -16.82 3.79 -6.34
C TYR A 100 -18.01 2.83 -6.44
N ALA A 101 -18.60 2.50 -5.29
CA ALA A 101 -19.80 1.67 -5.22
C ALA A 101 -21.09 2.49 -5.38
N ALA A 102 -21.04 3.79 -5.08
CA ALA A 102 -22.10 4.75 -5.31
C ALA A 102 -21.53 6.16 -5.46
N THR A 103 -22.30 7.00 -6.12
CA THR A 103 -22.16 8.46 -6.24
C THR A 103 -23.43 9.14 -5.73
N GLU A 104 -23.53 10.46 -5.91
CA GLU A 104 -24.79 11.21 -5.70
C GLU A 104 -25.97 10.66 -6.53
N TYR A 105 -25.70 9.98 -7.65
CA TYR A 105 -26.71 9.32 -8.48
C TYR A 105 -27.05 7.89 -8.03
N SER A 106 -26.55 7.47 -6.86
CA SER A 106 -26.71 6.11 -6.31
C SER A 106 -26.19 4.99 -7.22
N ALA A 107 -25.30 5.27 -8.17
CA ALA A 107 -24.75 4.30 -9.11
C ALA A 107 -23.22 4.17 -8.96
N PRO A 108 -22.61 3.00 -9.26
CA PRO A 108 -21.17 2.82 -9.19
C PRO A 108 -20.46 3.67 -10.25
N ALA A 109 -19.20 4.01 -10.01
CA ALA A 109 -18.43 4.85 -10.93
C ALA A 109 -16.94 4.51 -10.91
N GLY A 110 -16.26 4.84 -12.01
CA GLY A 110 -14.82 5.02 -12.04
C GLY A 110 -14.48 6.50 -11.95
N TRP A 111 -13.49 6.85 -11.13
CA TRP A 111 -12.94 8.21 -11.06
C TRP A 111 -11.59 8.25 -11.78
N LEU A 112 -11.37 9.28 -12.57
CA LEU A 112 -10.10 9.54 -13.21
C LEU A 112 -9.83 11.04 -13.24
N GLN A 113 -8.60 11.41 -12.93
CA GLN A 113 -8.07 12.73 -13.15
C GLN A 113 -6.83 12.61 -14.03
N THR A 114 -6.88 13.23 -15.21
CA THR A 114 -5.75 13.36 -16.13
C THR A 114 -5.22 14.79 -16.10
N ALA A 115 -4.10 15.01 -16.80
CA ALA A 115 -3.55 16.35 -17.00
C ALA A 115 -4.48 17.27 -17.83
N GLU A 116 -5.46 16.70 -18.54
CA GLU A 116 -6.33 17.42 -19.48
C GLU A 116 -7.76 17.57 -18.94
N GLU A 117 -8.28 16.55 -18.27
CA GLU A 117 -9.65 16.53 -17.77
C GLU A 117 -9.81 15.66 -16.52
N GLY A 118 -10.96 15.76 -15.85
CA GLY A 118 -11.21 14.99 -14.64
C GLY A 118 -12.68 14.83 -14.33
N GLY A 119 -13.02 13.70 -13.72
CA GLY A 119 -14.38 13.43 -13.28
C GLY A 119 -14.68 11.95 -13.12
N ALA A 120 -15.95 11.68 -12.87
CA ALA A 120 -16.46 10.32 -12.72
C ALA A 120 -17.21 9.84 -13.96
N LEU A 121 -16.86 8.65 -14.41
CA LEU A 121 -17.67 7.88 -15.34
C LEU A 121 -18.66 7.05 -14.52
N THR A 122 -19.92 7.48 -14.48
CA THR A 122 -20.96 6.85 -13.65
C THR A 122 -21.74 5.81 -14.45
N GLY A 123 -22.06 4.68 -13.83
CA GLY A 123 -22.99 3.68 -14.34
C GLY A 123 -24.45 4.13 -14.25
N SER A 124 -25.38 3.27 -14.64
CA SER A 124 -26.80 3.63 -14.74
C SER A 124 -27.69 3.12 -13.60
N SER A 125 -27.19 2.24 -12.74
CA SER A 125 -28.04 1.52 -11.79
C SER A 125 -27.36 1.26 -10.45
N GLN A 126 -28.15 1.41 -9.38
CA GLN A 126 -27.70 1.16 -8.02
C GLN A 126 -27.37 -0.33 -7.80
N LEU A 127 -26.31 -0.58 -7.04
CA LEU A 127 -25.96 -1.94 -6.64
C LEU A 127 -26.96 -2.48 -5.61
N PRO A 128 -27.29 -3.78 -5.68
CA PRO A 128 -28.14 -4.40 -4.67
C PRO A 128 -27.46 -4.37 -3.30
N LEU A 129 -28.19 -3.91 -2.28
CA LEU A 129 -27.71 -3.94 -0.90
C LEU A 129 -27.59 -5.38 -0.40
N ASN A 130 -26.58 -5.62 0.43
CA ASN A 130 -26.29 -6.90 1.08
C ASN A 130 -26.08 -8.08 0.11
N GLN A 131 -25.78 -7.80 -1.16
CA GLN A 131 -25.45 -8.79 -2.18
C GLN A 131 -24.08 -8.48 -2.80
N TRP A 132 -23.33 -9.53 -3.14
CA TRP A 132 -22.04 -9.39 -3.79
C TRP A 132 -22.21 -8.90 -5.23
N SER A 133 -21.51 -7.84 -5.57
CA SER A 133 -21.34 -7.36 -6.94
C SER A 133 -19.86 -7.18 -7.24
N HIS A 134 -19.41 -7.61 -8.41
CA HIS A 134 -18.06 -7.32 -8.87
C HIS A 134 -18.05 -6.00 -9.62
N LEU A 135 -17.18 -5.08 -9.21
CA LEU A 135 -16.97 -3.81 -9.90
C LEU A 135 -15.62 -3.85 -10.60
N ALA A 136 -15.56 -3.28 -11.81
CA ALA A 136 -14.28 -2.97 -12.44
C ALA A 136 -14.34 -1.64 -13.19
N PHE A 137 -13.20 -0.96 -13.24
CA PHE A 137 -12.98 0.26 -14.01
C PHE A 137 -11.68 0.11 -14.80
N THR A 138 -11.75 0.30 -16.11
CA THR A 138 -10.58 0.24 -17.00
C THR A 138 -10.34 1.58 -17.67
N TYR A 139 -9.09 1.90 -17.94
CA TYR A 139 -8.66 3.01 -18.77
C TYR A 139 -7.48 2.57 -19.63
N ASP A 140 -7.53 2.83 -20.94
CA ASP A 140 -6.49 2.40 -21.89
C ASP A 140 -5.62 3.56 -22.46
N GLY A 141 -5.79 4.77 -21.92
CA GLY A 141 -5.13 5.99 -22.41
C GLY A 141 -6.00 6.84 -23.34
N GLY A 142 -7.21 6.37 -23.67
CA GLY A 142 -8.18 7.15 -24.46
C GLY A 142 -9.64 6.81 -24.18
N MET A 143 -9.92 5.63 -23.63
CA MET A 143 -11.25 5.12 -23.35
C MET A 143 -11.34 4.59 -21.93
N ALA A 144 -12.32 5.09 -21.18
CA ALA A 144 -12.65 4.64 -19.84
C ALA A 144 -13.92 3.78 -19.87
N THR A 145 -13.94 2.67 -19.13
CA THR A 145 -15.09 1.75 -19.11
C THR A 145 -15.38 1.25 -17.70
N VAL A 146 -16.65 1.26 -17.30
CA VAL A 146 -17.12 0.71 -16.01
C VAL A 146 -17.86 -0.58 -16.25
N TYR A 147 -17.59 -1.58 -15.41
CA TYR A 147 -18.21 -2.90 -15.44
C TYR A 147 -18.86 -3.24 -14.09
N VAL A 148 -20.01 -3.90 -14.16
CA VAL A 148 -20.68 -4.53 -13.02
C VAL A 148 -20.93 -5.99 -13.36
N ASN A 149 -20.46 -6.92 -12.52
CA ASN A 149 -20.56 -8.37 -12.73
C ASN A 149 -20.06 -8.83 -14.11
N GLY A 150 -18.99 -8.19 -14.60
CA GLY A 150 -18.38 -8.51 -15.90
C GLY A 150 -19.13 -7.96 -17.13
N ALA A 151 -20.23 -7.22 -16.94
CA ALA A 151 -20.96 -6.53 -18.00
C ALA A 151 -20.59 -5.03 -18.02
N GLN A 152 -20.34 -4.47 -19.20
CA GLN A 152 -20.12 -3.04 -19.38
C GLN A 152 -21.41 -2.28 -19.06
N VAL A 153 -21.33 -1.28 -18.19
CA VAL A 153 -22.47 -0.42 -17.81
C VAL A 153 -22.28 1.04 -18.20
N SER A 154 -21.05 1.46 -18.51
CA SER A 154 -20.74 2.81 -18.96
C SER A 154 -19.40 2.83 -19.69
N GLN A 155 -19.26 3.71 -20.68
CA GLN A 155 -18.04 3.91 -21.45
C GLN A 155 -17.99 5.34 -22.00
N ALA A 156 -16.83 5.98 -21.93
CA ALA A 156 -16.62 7.31 -22.49
C ALA A 156 -15.13 7.52 -22.87
N PRO A 157 -14.86 8.34 -23.89
CA PRO A 157 -13.49 8.77 -24.15
C PRO A 157 -13.00 9.66 -23.00
N ILE A 158 -11.74 9.45 -22.58
CA ILE A 158 -11.02 10.34 -21.66
C ILE A 158 -9.58 10.50 -22.17
N ALA A 159 -9.15 11.73 -22.38
CA ALA A 159 -7.84 12.08 -22.90
C ALA A 159 -6.82 12.36 -21.78
N GLY A 160 -5.54 12.19 -22.12
CA GLY A 160 -4.41 12.60 -21.29
C GLY A 160 -3.90 11.53 -20.32
N GLU A 161 -2.71 11.77 -19.79
CA GLU A 161 -2.09 10.89 -18.78
C GLU A 161 -2.71 11.13 -17.40
N VAL A 162 -2.94 10.05 -16.65
CA VAL A 162 -3.42 10.08 -15.27
C VAL A 162 -2.38 10.75 -14.37
N ILE A 163 -2.83 11.69 -13.54
CA ILE A 163 -1.93 12.41 -12.63
C ILE A 163 -1.59 11.60 -11.39
N ASP A 164 -0.37 11.78 -10.89
CA ASP A 164 0.11 11.18 -9.64
C ASP A 164 1.15 12.10 -8.97
N ASP A 165 0.97 12.37 -7.69
CA ASP A 165 1.87 13.16 -6.84
C ASP A 165 2.52 12.34 -5.72
N GLY A 166 2.31 11.03 -5.72
CA GLY A 166 2.76 10.15 -4.64
C GLY A 166 1.80 10.03 -3.45
N GLY A 167 0.52 10.40 -3.58
CA GLY A 167 -0.48 10.12 -2.54
C GLY A 167 -0.69 8.63 -2.23
N ALA A 168 -1.29 8.31 -1.09
CA ALA A 168 -1.55 6.92 -0.70
C ALA A 168 -2.66 6.29 -1.56
N LEU A 169 -2.65 4.96 -1.69
CA LEU A 169 -3.81 4.22 -2.16
C LEU A 169 -4.66 3.83 -0.94
N ARG A 170 -5.96 4.11 -1.01
CA ARG A 170 -6.93 3.79 0.02
C ARG A 170 -7.91 2.75 -0.47
N ILE A 171 -8.32 1.84 0.41
CA ILE A 171 -9.46 0.93 0.17
C ILE A 171 -10.54 1.27 1.19
N GLY A 172 -11.78 1.43 0.73
CA GLY A 172 -12.97 1.64 1.57
C GLY A 172 -13.19 3.06 2.09
N GLY A 173 -12.38 4.04 1.69
CA GLY A 173 -12.53 5.44 2.09
C GLY A 173 -11.47 6.35 1.49
N ASN A 174 -11.53 7.65 1.80
CA ASN A 174 -10.47 8.60 1.48
C ASN A 174 -10.35 9.72 2.52
N ALA A 175 -9.19 10.39 2.53
CA ALA A 175 -8.89 11.47 3.47
C ALA A 175 -9.40 12.86 3.03
N PHE A 176 -9.83 13.03 1.77
CA PHE A 176 -10.10 14.35 1.17
C PHE A 176 -11.57 14.75 1.24
N TRP A 177 -12.47 13.80 0.98
CA TRP A 177 -13.90 14.08 0.80
C TRP A 177 -14.80 13.35 1.81
N GLY A 178 -14.22 12.50 2.67
CA GLY A 178 -14.98 11.77 3.70
C GLY A 178 -15.92 10.71 3.12
N GLU A 179 -15.51 10.08 2.00
CA GLU A 179 -16.35 9.17 1.23
C GLU A 179 -16.12 7.72 1.65
N PHE A 180 -16.68 7.33 2.78
CA PHE A 180 -16.45 6.00 3.37
C PHE A 180 -17.40 4.94 2.82
N PHE A 181 -16.87 3.79 2.46
CA PHE A 181 -17.66 2.61 2.12
C PHE A 181 -18.29 1.99 3.37
N SER A 182 -19.52 1.50 3.23
CA SER A 182 -20.26 0.80 4.27
C SER A 182 -20.66 -0.59 3.76
N GLY A 183 -20.07 -1.64 4.34
CA GLY A 183 -20.29 -3.03 3.91
C GLY A 183 -19.00 -3.82 3.83
N LEU A 184 -18.98 -4.87 3.00
CA LEU A 184 -17.82 -5.72 2.81
C LEU A 184 -17.12 -5.44 1.47
N ILE A 185 -15.79 -5.46 1.48
CA ILE A 185 -14.96 -5.48 0.27
C ILE A 185 -14.12 -6.76 0.31
N ASP A 186 -13.90 -7.36 -0.85
CA ASP A 186 -13.08 -8.55 -1.05
C ASP A 186 -12.39 -8.47 -2.42
N GLU A 187 -11.32 -9.26 -2.62
CA GLU A 187 -10.73 -9.54 -3.94
C GLU A 187 -10.31 -8.30 -4.75
N VAL A 188 -9.67 -7.33 -4.10
CA VAL A 188 -9.27 -6.08 -4.74
C VAL A 188 -8.06 -6.32 -5.64
N ARG A 189 -8.13 -5.91 -6.90
CA ARG A 189 -7.02 -5.95 -7.86
C ARG A 189 -6.75 -4.59 -8.48
N VAL A 190 -5.48 -4.32 -8.74
CA VAL A 190 -5.01 -3.15 -9.48
C VAL A 190 -4.05 -3.63 -10.57
N TYR A 191 -4.30 -3.21 -11.81
CA TYR A 191 -3.43 -3.46 -12.95
C TYR A 191 -2.94 -2.15 -13.56
N ASN A 192 -1.73 -2.16 -14.13
CA ASN A 192 -1.15 -1.04 -14.91
C ASN A 192 -1.47 -1.11 -16.40
N ARG A 193 -2.57 -1.78 -16.76
CA ARG A 193 -3.08 -1.90 -18.12
C ARG A 193 -4.60 -1.98 -18.08
N ALA A 194 -5.24 -1.63 -19.19
CA ALA A 194 -6.64 -1.98 -19.41
C ALA A 194 -6.76 -3.49 -19.60
N GLN A 195 -7.65 -4.12 -18.83
CA GLN A 195 -8.09 -5.49 -19.07
C GLN A 195 -9.24 -5.47 -20.07
N SER A 196 -9.31 -6.51 -20.91
CA SER A 196 -10.47 -6.76 -21.75
C SER A 196 -11.65 -7.26 -20.92
N ALA A 197 -12.87 -7.19 -21.48
CA ALA A 197 -14.07 -7.74 -20.83
C ALA A 197 -13.92 -9.23 -20.47
N ALA A 198 -13.25 -10.02 -21.33
CA ALA A 198 -13.00 -11.43 -21.07
C ALA A 198 -12.04 -11.65 -19.89
N GLU A 199 -11.01 -10.81 -19.77
CA GLU A 199 -10.09 -10.86 -18.63
C GLU A 199 -10.78 -10.46 -17.33
N ILE A 200 -11.66 -9.44 -17.36
CA ILE A 200 -12.48 -9.05 -16.19
C ILE A 200 -13.38 -10.21 -15.74
N GLN A 201 -14.02 -10.89 -16.70
CA GLN A 201 -14.86 -12.06 -16.42
C GLN A 201 -14.05 -13.24 -15.88
N ALA A 202 -12.83 -13.45 -16.36
CA ALA A 202 -11.95 -14.49 -15.82
C ALA A 202 -11.49 -14.15 -14.39
N ASP A 203 -11.07 -12.90 -14.16
CA ASP A 203 -10.55 -12.43 -12.89
C ASP A 203 -11.60 -12.46 -11.78
N MET A 204 -12.84 -12.04 -12.06
CA MET A 204 -13.91 -12.05 -11.05
C MET A 204 -14.28 -13.45 -10.54
N ASN A 205 -13.89 -14.49 -11.29
CA ASN A 205 -14.12 -15.90 -10.96
C ASN A 205 -12.87 -16.62 -10.45
N THR A 206 -11.73 -15.94 -10.38
CA THR A 206 -10.45 -16.51 -9.94
C THR A 206 -10.09 -15.90 -8.58
N PRO A 207 -10.13 -16.64 -7.46
CA PRO A 207 -9.76 -16.07 -6.16
C PRO A 207 -8.29 -15.63 -6.08
N ILE A 208 -8.00 -14.58 -5.31
CA ILE A 208 -6.62 -14.20 -4.94
C ILE A 208 -6.14 -15.22 -3.89
N PRO A 209 -5.07 -15.98 -4.17
CA PRO A 209 -4.53 -16.90 -3.18
C PRO A 209 -4.03 -16.13 -1.96
N THR A 210 -4.20 -16.69 -0.76
CA THR A 210 -3.63 -16.12 0.45
C THR A 210 -2.13 -15.95 0.27
N ALA A 211 -1.62 -14.73 0.44
CA ALA A 211 -0.18 -14.50 0.47
C ALA A 211 0.45 -15.45 1.50
N PRO A 212 1.57 -16.12 1.17
CA PRO A 212 2.24 -16.93 2.17
C PRO A 212 2.61 -16.02 3.33
N THR A 213 2.01 -16.26 4.50
CA THR A 213 2.50 -15.67 5.75
C THR A 213 4.01 -15.92 5.76
N PRO A 214 4.89 -14.91 5.93
CA PRO A 214 6.28 -15.20 6.17
C PRO A 214 6.30 -16.09 7.40
N THR A 215 6.49 -17.39 7.18
CA THR A 215 6.66 -18.34 8.26
C THR A 215 7.81 -17.76 9.05
N SER A 216 7.52 -17.30 10.27
CA SER A 216 8.54 -16.92 11.24
C SER A 216 9.61 -17.99 11.11
N ALA A 217 10.77 -17.61 10.56
CA ALA A 217 11.78 -18.57 10.13
C ALA A 217 12.05 -19.43 11.35
N GLU A 218 11.47 -20.63 11.36
CA GLU A 218 11.61 -21.55 12.47
C GLU A 218 13.11 -21.76 12.53
N ARG A 219 13.71 -21.24 13.61
CA ARG A 219 15.14 -21.26 13.82
C ARG A 219 15.52 -22.72 13.69
N ARG A 220 16.06 -23.11 12.53
CA ARG A 220 16.56 -24.46 12.30
C ARG A 220 17.65 -24.66 13.34
N THR A 221 17.32 -25.33 14.43
CA THR A 221 18.32 -25.98 15.27
C THR A 221 18.89 -27.07 14.41
N ALA A 222 20.06 -26.81 13.85
CA ALA A 222 20.85 -27.85 13.22
C ALA A 222 21.11 -28.94 14.28
N SER A 223 20.45 -30.10 14.12
CA SER A 223 20.86 -31.33 14.77
C SER A 223 22.16 -31.77 14.10
N THR A 224 23.30 -31.32 14.63
CA THR A 224 24.59 -31.91 14.31
C THR A 224 24.72 -33.19 15.13
N GLY A 225 24.39 -34.32 14.51
CA GLY A 225 25.00 -35.58 14.90
C GLY A 225 26.52 -35.44 14.77
N GLY A 226 27.22 -35.51 15.91
CA GLY A 226 28.66 -35.76 15.99
C GLY A 226 29.60 -34.62 15.58
N ALA A 227 29.62 -33.48 16.28
CA ALA A 227 30.73 -32.51 16.35
C ALA A 227 30.47 -31.48 17.49
N PRO A 228 31.50 -30.83 18.10
CA PRO A 228 31.41 -30.29 19.46
C PRO A 228 30.36 -29.16 19.56
N GLY A 229 29.39 -29.37 20.44
CA GLY A 229 28.26 -28.48 20.64
C GLY A 229 28.65 -27.15 21.28
N ILE A 230 27.93 -26.10 20.91
CA ILE A 230 28.05 -24.78 21.53
C ILE A 230 27.31 -24.82 22.88
N ALA A 231 28.03 -24.66 23.99
CA ALA A 231 27.44 -24.80 25.33
C ALA A 231 26.65 -23.55 25.78
N LYS A 232 26.99 -22.36 25.26
CA LYS A 232 26.32 -21.11 25.62
C LYS A 232 26.49 -20.07 24.52
N LEU A 233 25.39 -19.41 24.15
CA LEU A 233 25.38 -18.21 23.33
C LEU A 233 24.91 -17.05 24.20
N ALA A 234 25.75 -16.04 24.40
CA ALA A 234 25.41 -14.83 25.13
C ALA A 234 25.61 -13.61 24.22
N VAL A 235 24.58 -12.77 24.18
CA VAL A 235 24.57 -11.50 23.45
C VAL A 235 24.49 -10.39 24.48
N SER A 236 25.47 -9.49 24.49
CA SER A 236 25.42 -8.27 25.30
C SER A 236 25.52 -7.05 24.39
N SER A 237 24.73 -6.04 24.73
CA SER A 237 24.77 -4.71 24.14
C SER A 237 25.18 -3.72 25.23
N ASP A 238 26.31 -3.06 25.05
CA ASP A 238 26.72 -1.94 25.91
C ASP A 238 26.62 -0.65 25.10
N GLU A 239 25.90 0.35 25.62
CA GLU A 239 26.05 1.73 25.18
C GLU A 239 27.26 2.34 25.88
N GLY A 240 28.42 2.29 25.22
CA GLY A 240 29.56 3.05 25.69
C GLY A 240 29.31 4.56 25.54
N ALA A 241 29.93 5.37 26.41
CA ALA A 241 29.84 6.84 26.47
C ALA A 241 30.17 7.63 25.17
N SER A 242 30.41 6.93 24.05
CA SER A 242 30.69 7.47 22.71
C SER A 242 29.53 7.34 21.71
N GLY A 243 28.34 6.88 22.14
CA GLY A 243 27.14 6.80 21.29
C GLY A 243 27.23 5.79 20.15
N ALA A 244 28.01 4.72 20.34
CA ALA A 244 28.12 3.60 19.41
C ALA A 244 27.62 2.33 20.10
N THR A 245 26.61 1.69 19.50
CA THR A 245 26.07 0.41 19.97
C THR A 245 27.02 -0.70 19.53
N GLU A 246 27.40 -1.56 20.47
CA GLU A 246 28.31 -2.67 20.23
C GLU A 246 27.63 -3.99 20.54
N LEU A 247 27.60 -4.90 19.57
CA LEU A 247 27.13 -6.26 19.74
C LEU A 247 28.33 -7.16 19.95
N THR A 248 28.42 -7.78 21.12
CA THR A 248 29.43 -8.80 21.40
C THR A 248 28.77 -10.17 21.48
N VAL A 249 29.27 -11.11 20.69
CA VAL A 249 28.85 -12.51 20.71
C VAL A 249 29.96 -13.35 21.30
N TRP A 250 29.63 -14.12 22.33
CA TRP A 250 30.51 -15.12 22.93
C TRP A 250 30.07 -16.53 22.55
N VAL A 251 31.03 -17.35 22.15
CA VAL A 251 30.84 -18.78 21.88
C VAL A 251 31.79 -19.56 22.77
N SER A 252 31.28 -20.50 23.57
CA SER A 252 32.09 -21.41 24.37
C SER A 252 31.83 -22.87 24.02
N ASP A 253 32.90 -23.64 23.84
CA ASP A 253 32.90 -25.11 23.75
C ASP A 253 32.78 -25.72 25.17
N PRO A 254 32.17 -26.91 25.37
CA PRO A 254 32.17 -27.65 26.64
C PRO A 254 33.54 -27.82 27.32
N ARG A 255 34.66 -27.66 26.61
CA ARG A 255 36.03 -27.63 27.16
C ARG A 255 36.45 -26.26 27.73
N GLY A 256 35.56 -25.27 27.75
CA GLY A 256 35.82 -23.94 28.32
C GLY A 256 36.52 -22.93 27.40
N VAL A 257 36.82 -23.30 26.15
CA VAL A 257 37.45 -22.40 25.16
C VAL A 257 36.43 -21.36 24.70
N ARG A 258 36.76 -20.05 24.82
CA ARG A 258 35.89 -18.93 24.43
C ARG A 258 36.37 -18.26 23.15
N ARG A 259 35.47 -18.07 22.18
CA ARG A 259 35.67 -17.23 20.99
C ARG A 259 34.74 -16.02 21.05
N ARG A 260 35.23 -14.87 20.60
CA ARG A 260 34.53 -13.58 20.66
C ARG A 260 34.49 -12.95 19.27
N SER A 261 33.29 -12.59 18.83
CA SER A 261 33.09 -11.77 17.64
C SER A 261 32.38 -10.48 18.03
N ARG A 262 32.83 -9.35 17.47
CA ARG A 262 32.39 -8.02 17.90
C ARG A 262 32.03 -7.19 16.68
N TRP A 263 30.85 -6.60 16.72
CA TRP A 263 30.35 -5.75 15.66
C TRP A 263 29.94 -4.40 16.26
N ARG A 264 30.33 -3.31 15.59
CA ARG A 264 29.99 -1.95 15.98
C ARG A 264 29.27 -1.26 14.85
N TRP A 265 28.23 -0.55 15.21
CA TRP A 265 27.50 0.34 14.31
C TRP A 265 27.22 1.65 15.03
N ARG A 266 27.26 2.73 14.26
CA ARG A 266 26.93 4.09 14.71
C ARG A 266 25.75 4.55 13.87
N ALA A 267 24.63 4.84 14.52
CA ALA A 267 23.53 5.53 13.85
C ALA A 267 24.00 6.93 13.43
N SER A 268 24.03 7.22 12.14
CA SER A 268 24.25 8.56 11.63
C SER A 268 23.00 9.40 11.95
N ARG A 269 23.10 10.26 12.97
CA ARG A 269 22.03 11.22 13.29
C ARG A 269 21.83 12.19 12.12
N PRO A 270 20.60 12.46 11.67
CA PRO A 270 20.35 13.57 10.76
C PRO A 270 20.62 14.89 11.52
N SER A 271 21.50 15.72 10.99
CA SER A 271 21.88 17.00 11.60
C SER A 271 20.72 17.98 11.57
N ARG A 272 19.96 18.09 12.67
CA ARG A 272 19.13 19.26 12.96
C ARG A 272 19.97 20.28 13.72
N ARG A 273 20.36 21.37 13.05
CA ARG A 273 20.35 22.78 13.53
C ARG A 273 21.31 23.64 12.71
N SER A 274 20.75 24.59 11.95
CA SER A 274 21.16 26.00 11.99
C SER A 274 19.95 26.75 12.57
N PRO A 275 20.14 27.68 13.53
CA PRO A 275 20.65 29.00 13.19
C PRO A 275 21.68 29.60 14.18
N ASP A 276 22.39 30.56 13.60
CA ASP A 276 23.27 31.62 14.08
C ASP A 276 23.20 32.08 15.56
N CYS A 277 24.37 32.23 16.21
CA CYS A 277 24.77 33.44 16.97
C CYS A 277 26.18 33.33 17.62
N ARG A 278 27.13 34.15 17.13
CA ARG A 278 28.27 34.90 17.74
C ARG A 278 28.81 34.50 19.15
N ARG A 279 30.06 34.72 19.56
CA ARG A 279 31.35 35.25 19.03
C ARG A 279 32.35 35.15 20.21
N THR A 280 33.60 34.72 20.01
CA THR A 280 34.75 35.30 20.73
C THR A 280 36.04 35.19 19.92
N ASN A 281 36.81 36.29 20.02
CA ASN A 281 37.98 36.69 19.25
C ASN A 281 39.17 35.72 19.27
N GLY A 282 39.85 35.60 18.13
CA GLY A 282 41.24 35.14 18.04
C GLY A 282 41.90 35.71 16.78
N ARG A 283 42.49 36.90 16.88
CA ARG A 283 43.25 37.57 15.82
C ARG A 283 44.37 36.66 15.29
N ARG A 284 44.52 36.57 13.96
CA ARG A 284 45.79 36.87 13.26
C ARG A 284 45.54 37.10 11.77
N ARG A 285 45.92 38.31 11.34
CA ARG A 285 45.92 38.81 9.96
C ARG A 285 46.99 38.10 9.13
N ARG A 286 46.68 37.71 7.89
CA ARG A 286 47.58 37.84 6.73
C ARG A 286 46.76 38.13 5.46
N SER A 287 47.08 39.25 4.84
CA SER A 287 46.54 39.82 3.61
C SER A 287 47.12 39.14 2.38
N TRP A 288 46.30 39.00 1.33
CA TRP A 288 46.75 38.76 -0.06
C TRP A 288 46.38 39.98 -0.92
N PRO A 289 47.25 40.43 -1.84
CA PRO A 289 47.04 41.62 -2.66
C PRO A 289 46.12 41.34 -3.87
N GLY A 290 45.39 42.39 -4.28
CA GLY A 290 44.44 42.38 -5.41
C GLY A 290 45.10 42.40 -6.80
N PRO A 291 44.27 42.29 -7.86
CA PRO A 291 44.74 42.15 -9.23
C PRO A 291 45.15 43.49 -9.83
N ALA A 292 46.15 43.45 -10.71
CA ALA A 292 46.61 44.58 -11.49
C ALA A 292 46.05 44.53 -12.92
N ARG A 293 45.45 45.66 -13.31
CA ARG A 293 45.15 46.20 -14.65
C ARG A 293 44.08 45.51 -15.50
#